data_AF-A0A7H9DNH6-F1
#
_entry.id   AF-A0A7H9DNH6-F1
#
_cell.length_a   1.000
_cell.length_b   1.000
_cell.length_c   1.000
_cell.angle_alpha   90.00
_cell.angle_beta   90.00
_cell.angle_gamma   90.00
#
_symmetry.space_group_name_H-M   'P 1'
#
loop_
_entity.id
_entity.type
_entity.pdbx_description
1 polymer ?
#
loop_
_entity_poly.entity_id
_entity_poly.type
_entity_poly.pdbx_seq_one_letter_code
_entity_poly.pdbx_strand_id
1 'polypeptide(L)' 'MKMVMTFFMTTLLSFIGFSIAGFLASNIEWFQIAGMSALVGLLITWTFNPITPFNFKKQHQS' A
#
# COMPACT_ATOMS: atom_id res chain seq x y z
N MET A 1 -7.50 -4.39 -13.05
CA MET A 1 -8.18 -5.14 -11.97
C MET A 1 -7.22 -5.67 -10.90
N LYS A 2 -6.14 -6.41 -11.23
CA LYS A 2 -5.18 -6.94 -10.24
C LYS A 2 -4.59 -5.90 -9.27
N MET A 3 -4.06 -4.79 -9.79
CA MET A 3 -3.44 -3.73 -8.97
C MET A 3 -4.40 -3.11 -7.95
N VAL A 4 -5.63 -2.79 -8.37
CA VAL A 4 -6.67 -2.22 -7.51
C VAL A 4 -7.08 -3.20 -6.41
N MET A 5 -7.23 -4.48 -6.75
CA MET A 5 -7.52 -5.52 -5.76
C MET A 5 -6.38 -5.70 -4.76
N THR A 6 -5.11 -5.71 -5.21
CA THR A 6 -3.95 -5.75 -4.33
C THR A 6 -3.95 -4.56 -3.37
N PHE A 7 -4.22 -3.35 -3.87
CA PHE A 7 -4.32 -2.14 -3.06
C PHE A 7 -5.39 -2.23 -1.97
N PHE A 8 -6.60 -2.67 -2.30
CA PHE A 8 -7.67 -2.77 -1.30
C PHE A 8 -7.34 -3.82 -0.23
N MET A 9 -6.82 -4.99 -0.62
CA MET A 9 -6.50 -6.06 0.32
C MET A 9 -5.36 -5.65 1.27
N THR A 10 -4.30 -5.04 0.75
CA THR A 10 -3.17 -4.60 1.57
C THR A 10 -3.53 -3.42 2.46
N THR A 11 -4.31 -2.46 1.97
CA THR A 11 -4.83 -1.35 2.77
C THR A 11 -5.69 -1.86 3.92
N LEU A 12 -6.62 -2.79 3.65
CA LEU A 12 -7.50 -3.36 4.68
C LEU A 12 -6.71 -4.12 5.74
N LEU A 13 -5.73 -4.93 5.33
CA LEU A 13 -4.87 -5.68 6.25
C LEU A 13 -4.03 -4.74 7.12
N SER A 14 -3.47 -3.68 6.53
CA SER A 14 -2.70 -2.65 7.22
C SER A 14 -3.56 -1.88 8.22
N PHE A 15 -4.82 -1.61 7.87
CA PHE A 15 -5.79 -0.94 8.74
C PHE A 15 -6.10 -1.76 9.98
N ILE A 16 -6.32 -3.07 9.82
CA ILE A 16 -6.52 -3.96 10.97
C ILE A 16 -5.27 -3.96 11.88
N GLY A 17 -4.07 -4.08 11.29
CA GLY A 17 -2.83 -4.06 12.05
C GLY A 17 -2.60 -2.77 12.83
N PHE A 18 -2.77 -1.62 12.18
CA PHE A 18 -2.64 -0.31 12.83
C PHE A 18 -3.78 0.01 13.80
N SER A 19 -4.98 -0.53 13.60
CA SER A 19 -6.08 -0.40 14.56
C SER A 19 -5.76 -1.11 15.88
N ILE A 20 -5.20 -2.33 15.81
CA ILE A 20 -4.76 -3.07 17.00
C ILE A 20 -3.62 -2.30 17.70
N ALA A 21 -2.63 -1.83 16.94
CA ALA A 21 -1.52 -1.06 17.50
C ALA A 21 -1.97 0.28 18.10
N GLY A 22 -2.89 0.99 17.43
CA GLY A 22 -3.45 2.25 17.89
C GLY A 22 -4.28 2.11 19.17
N PHE A 23 -5.03 1.01 19.29
CA PHE A 23 -5.76 0.68 20.52
C PHE A 23 -4.81 0.45 21.71
N LEU A 24 -3.66 -0.19 21.47
CA LEU A 24 -2.62 -0.39 22.48
C LEU A 24 -1.87 0.90 22.84
N ALA A 25 -1.62 1.77 21.85
CA ALA A 25 -0.84 3.00 22.02
C ALA A 25 -1.65 4.17 22.62
N SER A 26 -2.98 4.07 22.65
CA SER A 26 -3.96 5.04 23.21
C SER A 26 -3.88 6.50 22.71
N ASN A 27 -2.93 6.85 21.84
CA ASN A 27 -2.69 8.21 21.37
C ASN A 27 -2.78 8.39 19.84
N ILE A 28 -3.02 7.31 19.09
CA ILE A 28 -3.07 7.37 17.63
C ILE A 28 -4.49 7.67 17.20
N GLU A 29 -4.69 8.78 16.49
CA GLU A 29 -5.99 9.12 15.95
C GLU A 29 -6.37 8.19 14.79
N TRP A 30 -7.67 7.88 14.68
CA TRP A 30 -8.22 7.07 13.59
C TRP A 30 -7.88 7.61 12.19
N PHE A 31 -7.75 8.93 12.06
CA PHE A 31 -7.33 9.55 10.81
C PHE A 31 -5.89 9.19 10.42
N GLN A 32 -4.98 9.13 11.40
CA GLN A 32 -3.60 8.71 11.17
C GLN A 32 -3.54 7.23 10.78
N ILE A 33 -4.33 6.39 11.43
CA ILE A 33 -4.43 4.96 11.10
C ILE A 33 -4.89 4.79 9.65
N ALA A 34 -5.98 5.45 9.26
CA ALA A 34 -6.49 5.40 7.89
C ALA A 34 -5.46 5.90 6.86
N GLY A 35 -4.78 7.02 7.15
CA GLY A 35 -3.74 7.58 6.30
C GLY A 35 -2.53 6.65 6.14
N MET A 36 -2.01 6.10 7.23
CA MET A 36 -0.87 5.19 7.22
C MET A 36 -1.22 3.88 6.49
N SER A 37 -2.42 3.34 6.69
CA SER A 37 -2.87 2.15 5.97
C SER A 37 -2.96 2.37 4.46
N ALA A 38 -3.49 3.52 4.02
CA ALA A 38 -3.56 3.85 2.60
C ALA A 38 -2.17 4.01 1.98
N LEU A 39 -1.22 4.65 2.69
CA LEU A 39 0.16 4.80 2.23
C LEU A 39 0.88 3.46 2.12
N VAL A 40 0.72 2.57 3.12
CA VAL A 40 1.29 1.22 3.08
C VAL A 40 0.68 0.41 1.93
N GLY A 41 -0.64 0.48 1.75
CA GLY A 41 -1.33 -0.17 0.64
C GLY A 41 -0.82 0.29 -0.72
N LEU A 42 -0.62 1.61 -0.90
CA LEU A 42 -0.01 2.19 -2.09
C LEU A 42 1.42 1.70 -2.30
N LEU A 43 2.25 1.73 -1.26
CA LEU A 43 3.64 1.31 -1.31
C LEU A 43 3.75 -0.15 -1.77
N ILE A 44 3.04 -1.07 -1.10
CA ILE A 44 3.05 -2.50 -1.44
C ILE A 44 2.55 -2.71 -2.85
N THR A 45 1.47 -2.03 -3.24
CA THR A 45 0.91 -2.15 -4.58
C THR A 45 1.89 -1.70 -5.65
N TRP A 46 2.62 -0.61 -5.41
CA TRP A 46 3.67 -0.11 -6.30
C TRP A 46 4.89 -1.02 -6.35
N THR A 47 5.26 -1.68 -5.25
CA THR A 47 6.36 -2.67 -5.26
C THR A 47 6.06 -3.85 -6.18
N PHE A 48 4.81 -4.36 -6.16
CA PHE A 48 4.43 -5.54 -6.96
C PHE A 48 3.88 -5.20 -8.34
N ASN A 49 3.37 -3.99 -8.55
CA ASN A 49 2.89 -3.49 -9.83
C ASN A 49 3.55 -2.13 -10.12
N PRO A 50 4.88 -2.11 -10.29
CA PRO A 50 5.58 -0.85 -10.54
C PRO A 50 5.08 -0.24 -11.83
N ILE A 51 4.78 1.07 -11.79
CA ILE A 51 4.54 1.89 -12.98
C ILE A 51 5.90 2.09 -13.65
N THR A 52 6.47 1.01 -14.17
CA THR A 52 7.63 1.10 -15.05
C THR A 52 7.13 1.65 -16.38
N PRO A 53 7.81 2.66 -16.97
CA PRO A 53 7.55 3.00 -18.35
C PRO A 53 7.82 1.74 -19.16
N PHE A 54 6.82 1.28 -19.91
CA PHE A 54 6.95 0.18 -20.88
C PHE A 54 8.16 0.32 -21.83
N ASN A 55 8.78 1.51 -21.88
CA ASN A 55 9.92 1.83 -22.73
C ASN A 55 11.29 1.38 -22.20
N PHE A 56 11.47 1.12 -20.90
CA PHE A 56 12.76 0.64 -20.39
C PHE A 56 13.07 -0.79 -20.82
N LYS A 57 12.05 -1.64 -21.01
CA LYS A 57 12.24 -3.01 -21.51
C LYS A 57 12.78 -3.07 -22.94
N LYS A 58 12.48 -2.09 -23.79
CA LYS A 58 12.96 -2.06 -25.18
C LYS A 58 14.43 -1.63 -25.31
N GLN A 59 14.95 -0.87 -24.34
CA GLN A 59 16.35 -0.38 -24.37
C GLN A 59 17.39 -1.39 -23.90
N HIS A 60 17.00 -2.53 -23.33
CA HIS A 60 17.93 -3.58 -22.88
C HIS A 60 17.91 -4.83 -23.77
N GLN A 61 17.21 -4.78 -24.91
CA GLN A 61 17.22 -5.84 -25.93
C GLN A 61 17.85 -5.39 -27.26
N SER A 62 18.59 -4.27 -27.26
CA SER A 62 19.41 -3.84 -28.41
C SER A 62 20.84 -4.33 -28.30
#